data_AF-A0A7C2PTS9-F1
#
_entry.id   AF-A0A7C2PTS9-F1
#
_cell.length_a   1.000
_cell.length_b   1.000
_cell.length_c   1.000
_cell.angle_alpha   90.00
_cell.angle_beta   90.00
_cell.angle_gamma   90.00
#
_symmetry.space_group_name_H-M   'P 1'
#
loop_
_entity.id
_entity.type
_entity.pdbx_description
1 polymer ?
#
loop_
_entity_poly.entity_id
_entity_poly.type
_entity_poly.pdbx_seq_one_letter_code
_entity_poly.pdbx_strand_id
1 'polypeptide(L)'
;MAANAYFRSIALGSPDWTKLADVPTVLQATVIADTLNANPINLRFRGGTPASWPPGAAASLESVDLSELEVQGGSGHKLLVAAYAPGDQPRGRTLVKMLPKAIPYLGAVEPPGGETGGQIG
;
A
#
# COMPACT_ATOMS: atom_id res chain seq x y z
N MET A 1 -13.23 14.83 -3.35
CA MET A 1 -12.73 13.54 -3.89
C MET A 1 -11.23 13.54 -3.73
N ALA A 2 -10.66 12.57 -3.01
CA ALA A 2 -9.21 12.43 -2.92
C ALA A 2 -8.66 12.07 -4.30
N ALA A 3 -7.49 12.60 -4.66
CA ALA A 3 -6.83 12.22 -5.90
C ALA A 3 -6.42 10.75 -5.81
N ASN A 4 -7.03 9.89 -6.62
CA ASN A 4 -6.72 8.46 -6.68
C ASN A 4 -5.46 8.17 -7.51
N ALA A 5 -4.75 9.20 -7.97
CA ALA A 5 -3.59 9.10 -8.83
C ALA A 5 -2.47 10.02 -8.36
N TYR A 6 -1.24 9.53 -8.46
CA TYR A 6 -0.01 10.17 -8.06
C TYR A 6 0.97 10.09 -9.23
N PHE A 7 1.33 11.23 -9.80
CA PHE A 7 2.34 11.32 -10.85
C PHE A 7 3.47 12.20 -10.36
N ARG A 8 4.70 11.68 -10.38
CA ARG A 8 5.90 12.45 -10.04
C ARG A 8 7.00 12.18 -11.05
N SER A 9 7.49 13.24 -11.67
CA SER A 9 8.76 13.20 -12.38
C SER A 9 9.85 13.66 -11.42
N ILE A 10 10.93 12.88 -11.32
CA ILE A 10 12.09 13.18 -10.48
C ILE A 10 13.24 13.48 -11.42
N ALA A 11 13.71 14.72 -11.42
CA ALA A 11 14.97 15.09 -12.05
C ALA A 11 16.12 14.68 -11.13
N LEU A 12 17.08 13.96 -11.69
CA LEU A 12 18.27 13.48 -11.00
C LEU A 12 19.48 14.32 -11.43
N GLY A 13 20.53 14.26 -10.63
CA GLY A 13 21.74 15.03 -10.86
C GLY A 13 22.57 15.34 -9.63
N SER A 14 22.13 14.87 -8.46
CA SER A 14 22.97 14.79 -7.28
C SER A 14 23.52 13.36 -7.12
N PRO A 15 24.73 13.18 -6.55
CA PRO A 15 25.14 11.89 -5.99
C PRO A 15 24.26 11.45 -4.81
N ASP A 16 23.35 12.28 -4.31
CA ASP A 16 22.46 11.93 -3.21
C ASP A 16 21.30 11.05 -3.66
N TRP A 17 20.84 10.22 -2.73
CA TRP A 17 19.65 9.41 -2.89
C TRP A 17 18.39 10.25 -2.69
N THR A 18 17.49 10.18 -3.66
CA THR A 18 16.21 10.91 -3.63
C THR A 18 15.08 9.94 -3.36
N LYS A 19 14.25 10.22 -2.36
CA LYS A 19 13.05 9.42 -2.08
C LYS A 19 11.98 9.63 -3.14
N LEU A 20 11.25 8.56 -3.46
CA LEU A 20 10.15 8.66 -4.42
C LEU A 20 8.90 9.34 -3.85
N ALA A 21 8.70 9.31 -2.53
CA ALA A 21 7.70 10.11 -1.82
C ALA A 21 8.28 10.67 -0.51
N ASP A 22 7.81 11.86 -0.10
CA ASP A 22 8.34 12.53 1.11
C ASP A 22 7.63 12.07 2.39
N VAL A 23 6.43 11.48 2.24
CA VAL A 23 5.60 10.93 3.33
C VAL A 23 5.20 9.49 3.02
N PRO A 24 4.90 8.65 4.04
CA PRO A 24 4.43 7.28 3.82
C PRO A 24 3.28 7.20 2.82
N THR A 25 3.54 6.58 1.68
CA THR A 25 2.63 6.56 0.52
C THR A 25 2.59 5.17 -0.08
N VAL A 26 1.57 4.38 0.30
CA VAL A 26 1.37 3.02 -0.19
C VAL A 26 0.39 3.04 -1.36
N LEU A 27 0.88 2.74 -2.56
CA LEU A 27 0.10 2.76 -3.80
C LEU A 27 0.47 1.56 -4.69
N GLN A 28 -0.37 1.31 -5.71
CA GLN A 28 0.09 0.56 -6.87
C GLN A 28 0.79 1.54 -7.81
N ALA A 29 2.06 1.29 -8.11
CA ALA A 29 2.91 2.22 -8.83
C ALA A 29 3.65 1.54 -9.97
N THR A 30 3.78 2.23 -11.10
CA THR A 30 4.76 1.92 -12.13
C THR A 30 5.86 2.97 -12.06
N VAL A 31 7.08 2.50 -11.88
CA VAL A 31 8.29 3.32 -11.88
C VAL A 31 9.02 3.10 -13.20
N ILE A 32 9.42 4.18 -13.87
CA ILE A 32 9.98 4.15 -15.22
C ILE A 32 11.23 5.03 -15.26
N ALA A 33 12.36 4.45 -15.65
CA ALA A 33 13.56 5.20 -16.01
C ALA A 33 13.36 5.84 -17.38
N ASP A 34 13.61 7.15 -17.49
CA ASP A 34 13.49 7.85 -18.76
C ASP A 34 14.41 7.20 -19.82
N THR A 35 13.86 6.99 -21.02
CA THR A 35 14.58 6.44 -22.17
C THR A 35 15.73 7.31 -22.63
N LEU A 36 15.71 8.61 -22.29
CA LEU A 36 16.74 9.58 -22.64
C LEU A 36 17.88 9.68 -21.61
N ASN A 37 17.85 8.87 -20.55
CA ASN A 37 18.96 8.80 -19.60
C ASN A 37 20.22 8.32 -20.34
N ALA A 38 21.32 9.06 -20.20
CA ALA A 38 22.57 8.72 -20.89
C ALA A 38 23.24 7.46 -20.32
N ASN A 39 23.01 7.17 -19.03
CA ASN A 39 23.51 6.00 -18.33
C ASN A 39 22.42 5.40 -17.42
N PRO A 40 22.62 4.19 -16.87
CA PRO A 40 21.71 3.62 -15.88
C PRO A 40 21.49 4.52 -14.66
N ILE A 41 20.32 4.37 -14.04
CA ILE A 41 20.01 4.92 -12.71
C ILE A 41 20.09 3.79 -11.69
N ASN A 42 20.24 4.14 -10.41
CA ASN A 42 20.20 3.18 -9.32
C ASN A 42 18.91 3.33 -8.53
N LEU A 43 18.28 2.22 -8.20
CA LEU A 43 17.14 2.15 -7.29
C LEU A 43 17.48 1.28 -6.10
N ARG A 44 17.03 1.64 -4.92
CA ARG A 44 17.14 0.80 -3.73
C ARG A 44 15.92 0.96 -2.83
N PHE A 45 15.69 -0.04 -1.99
CA PHE A 45 14.63 -0.06 -0.99
C PHE A 45 15.25 -0.05 0.41
N ARG A 46 14.83 0.88 1.26
CA ARG A 46 15.27 1.03 2.66
C ARG A 46 16.80 1.01 2.84
N GLY A 47 17.54 1.66 1.94
CA GLY A 47 19.02 1.66 1.99
C GLY A 47 19.69 0.31 1.68
N GLY A 48 18.95 -0.68 1.17
CA GLY A 48 19.49 -1.98 0.76
C GLY A 48 20.37 -1.91 -0.49
N THR A 49 20.70 -3.08 -1.04
CA THR A 49 21.55 -3.21 -2.23
C THR A 49 20.93 -2.47 -3.43
N PRO A 50 21.67 -1.54 -4.06
CA PRO A 50 21.22 -0.87 -5.27
C PRO A 50 21.04 -1.84 -6.45
N ALA A 51 19.92 -1.69 -7.15
CA ALA A 51 19.68 -2.28 -8.46
C ALA A 51 19.95 -1.23 -9.53
N SER A 52 20.81 -1.56 -10.49
CA SER A 52 21.06 -0.73 -11.67
C SER A 52 19.94 -0.94 -12.69
N TRP A 53 19.32 0.15 -13.12
CA TRP A 53 18.23 0.19 -14.09
C TRP A 53 18.68 0.90 -15.36
N PRO A 54 18.72 0.20 -16.51
CA PRO A 54 19.05 0.84 -17.78
C PRO A 54 17.98 1.88 -18.19
N PRO A 55 18.31 2.80 -19.12
CA PRO A 55 17.33 3.71 -19.71
C PRO A 55 16.11 2.96 -20.25
N GLY A 56 14.91 3.46 -19.97
CA GLY A 56 13.65 2.81 -20.37
C GLY A 56 13.21 1.63 -19.51
N ALA A 57 13.99 1.20 -18.50
CA ALA A 57 13.57 0.17 -17.57
C ALA A 57 12.31 0.59 -16.81
N ALA A 58 11.36 -0.33 -16.67
CA ALA A 58 10.12 -0.10 -15.95
C ALA A 58 9.76 -1.30 -15.07
N ALA A 59 9.22 -1.04 -13.89
CA ALA A 59 8.65 -2.08 -13.05
C ALA A 59 7.36 -1.62 -12.38
N SER A 60 6.42 -2.55 -12.27
CA SER A 60 5.23 -2.39 -11.46
C SER A 60 5.51 -2.82 -10.03
N LEU A 61 5.05 -2.02 -9.09
CA LEU A 61 5.19 -2.19 -7.65
C LEU A 61 3.80 -2.26 -7.04
N GLU A 62 3.59 -3.26 -6.20
CA GLU A 62 2.30 -3.54 -5.59
C GLU A 62 2.39 -3.36 -4.08
N SER A 63 1.59 -2.45 -3.54
CA SER A 63 1.51 -2.21 -2.10
C SER A 63 2.87 -1.86 -1.48
N VAL A 64 3.73 -1.17 -2.23
CA VAL A 64 5.04 -0.69 -1.75
C VAL A 64 4.88 0.74 -1.24
N ASP A 65 5.49 1.04 -0.10
CA ASP A 65 5.61 2.42 0.37
C ASP A 65 6.70 3.15 -0.43
N LEU A 66 6.27 4.13 -1.23
CA LEU A 66 7.17 4.90 -2.09
C LEU A 66 8.14 5.79 -1.29
N SER A 67 7.88 6.07 -0.02
CA SER A 67 8.80 6.84 0.84
C SER A 67 10.03 6.05 1.29
N GLU A 68 10.01 4.74 1.07
CA GLU A 68 11.09 3.82 1.39
C GLU A 68 11.92 3.44 0.17
N LEU A 69 11.45 3.77 -1.03
CA LEU A 69 12.22 3.63 -2.24
C LEU A 69 13.03 4.91 -2.49
N GLU A 70 14.26 4.71 -2.93
CA GLU A 70 15.20 5.76 -3.22
C GLU A 70 15.82 5.56 -4.60
N VAL A 71 16.01 6.65 -5.32
CA VAL A 71 16.63 6.69 -6.64
C VAL A 71 17.85 7.59 -6.64
N GLN A 72 18.86 7.21 -7.41
CA GLN A 72 20.06 7.99 -7.65
C GLN A 72 20.40 7.92 -9.14
N GLY A 73 20.91 9.01 -9.71
CA GLY A 73 21.29 9.07 -11.12
C GLY A 73 22.14 10.29 -11.44
N GLY A 74 22.78 10.25 -12.62
CA GLY A 74 23.61 11.34 -13.11
C GLY A 74 22.81 12.59 -13.47
N SER A 75 23.53 13.70 -13.70
CA SER A 75 22.94 14.97 -14.12
C SER A 75 22.13 14.82 -15.40
N GLY A 76 20.90 15.33 -15.38
CA GLY A 76 19.99 15.27 -16.52
C GLY A 76 19.21 13.95 -16.64
N HIS A 77 19.48 12.97 -15.77
CA HIS A 77 18.66 11.77 -15.72
C HIS A 77 17.29 12.06 -15.12
N LYS A 78 16.29 11.26 -15.49
CA LYS A 78 14.92 11.38 -15.00
C LYS A 78 14.33 10.01 -14.69
N LEU A 79 13.36 10.06 -13.78
CA LEU A 79 12.50 8.94 -13.42
C LEU A 79 11.05 9.43 -13.39
N LEU A 80 10.13 8.62 -13.88
CA LEU A 80 8.69 8.83 -13.74
C LEU A 80 8.11 7.81 -12.76
N VAL A 81 7.29 8.29 -11.84
CA VAL A 81 6.40 7.49 -11.01
C VAL A 81 4.97 7.77 -11.45
N ALA A 82 4.26 6.74 -11.86
CA ALA A 82 2.85 6.77 -12.12
C ALA A 82 2.16 5.78 -11.17
N ALA A 83 1.45 6.29 -10.18
CA ALA A 83 0.83 5.47 -9.17
C ALA A 83 -0.66 5.81 -9.03
N TYR A 84 -1.42 4.85 -8.55
CA TYR A 84 -2.82 5.04 -8.24
C TYR A 84 -3.19 4.27 -6.97
N ALA A 85 -4.13 4.83 -6.22
CA ALA A 85 -4.78 4.14 -5.12
C ALA A 85 -5.98 3.41 -5.73
N PRO A 86 -6.00 2.06 -5.75
CA PRO A 86 -7.20 1.35 -6.12
C PRO A 86 -8.23 1.65 -5.02
N GLY A 87 -9.31 2.36 -5.35
CA GLY A 87 -10.36 2.67 -4.37
C GLY A 87 -10.89 1.39 -3.71
N ASP A 88 -11.10 1.43 -2.39
CA ASP A 88 -11.59 0.43 -1.40
C ASP A 88 -11.24 -1.08 -1.54
N GLN A 89 -10.82 -1.59 -2.70
CA GLN A 89 -10.45 -2.98 -2.94
C GLN A 89 -9.37 -3.10 -4.03
N PRO A 90 -8.08 -2.95 -3.69
CA PRO A 90 -6.97 -3.30 -4.57
C PRO A 90 -6.90 -4.78 -4.94
N ARG A 91 -7.35 -5.65 -4.03
CA ARG A 91 -7.42 -7.12 -4.14
C ARG A 91 -8.49 -7.58 -3.16
N GLY A 92 -9.46 -8.40 -3.58
CA GLY A 92 -10.58 -8.87 -2.75
C GLY A 92 -10.18 -9.58 -1.45
N ARG A 93 -9.83 -8.82 -0.41
CA ARG A 93 -9.83 -9.24 0.98
C ARG A 93 -10.52 -8.15 1.79
N THR A 94 -11.82 -8.31 1.93
CA THR A 94 -12.54 -7.77 3.09
C THR A 94 -11.82 -8.31 4.33
N LEU A 95 -11.03 -7.47 4.99
CA LEU A 95 -10.73 -7.67 6.39
C LEU A 95 -12.07 -7.58 7.10
N VAL A 96 -12.69 -8.74 7.33
CA VAL A 96 -13.79 -8.84 8.30
C VAL A 96 -13.14 -8.42 9.61
N LYS A 97 -13.31 -7.15 9.96
CA LYS A 97 -13.08 -6.63 11.30
C LYS A 97 -14.13 -7.34 12.15
N MET A 98 -13.84 -8.57 12.58
CA MET A 98 -14.54 -9.20 13.69
C MET A 98 -14.21 -8.35 14.90
N LEU A 99 -15.00 -7.28 15.08
CA LEU A 99 -15.15 -6.65 16.36
C LEU A 99 -15.56 -7.75 17.34
N PRO A 100 -14.89 -7.92 18.48
CA PRO A 100 -15.48 -8.71 19.56
C PRO A 100 -16.79 -8.01 19.91
N LYS A 101 -17.91 -8.70 19.66
CA LYS A 101 -19.23 -8.25 20.09
C LYS A 101 -19.21 -8.28 21.62
N ALA A 102 -18.82 -7.18 22.25
CA ALA A 102 -19.05 -6.94 23.65
C ALA A 102 -20.56 -6.91 23.85
N ILE A 103 -21.12 -8.02 24.33
CA ILE A 103 -22.49 -8.05 24.85
C ILE A 103 -22.37 -7.66 26.33
N PRO A 104 -22.93 -6.51 26.77
CA PRO A 104 -22.97 -6.20 28.18
C PRO A 104 -23.90 -7.20 28.89
N TYR A 105 -23.35 -7.86 29.90
CA TYR A 105 -24.08 -8.70 30.84
C TYR A 105 -24.97 -7.80 31.71
N LEU A 106 -26.30 -7.89 31.58
CA LEU A 106 -27.23 -7.28 32.53
C LEU A 106 -28.52 -8.11 32.61
N GLY A 107 -28.79 -8.63 33.82
CA GLY A 107 -30.13 -9.01 34.26
C GLY A 107 -30.46 -10.50 34.23
N ALA A 108 -30.20 -11.17 35.36
CA ALA A 108 -30.85 -12.43 35.71
C ALA A 108 -32.36 -12.20 35.96
N VAL A 109 -33.22 -12.97 35.30
CA VAL A 109 -34.61 -13.22 35.72
C VAL A 109 -34.94 -14.68 35.38
N GLU A 110 -34.94 -15.55 36.39
CA GLU A 110 -35.57 -16.88 36.32
C GLU A 110 -37.10 -16.73 36.31
N PRO A 111 -37.81 -17.62 35.60
CA PRO A 111 -39.10 -18.10 36.12
C PRO A 111 -39.26 -19.63 35.91
N PRO A 112 -40.24 -20.31 36.54
CA PRO A 112 -39.99 -21.34 37.54
C PRO A 112 -40.39 -22.74 37.08
N GLY A 113 -39.91 -23.76 37.81
CA GLY A 113 -40.44 -25.13 37.71
C GLY A 113 -41.79 -25.30 38.42
N GLY A 114 -42.56 -26.32 38.01
CA GLY A 114 -43.60 -26.95 38.83
C GLY A 114 -44.90 -27.36 38.12
N GLU A 115 -44.96 -28.64 37.72
CA GLU A 115 -46.07 -29.65 37.80
C GLU A 115 -47.53 -29.24 37.49
N THR A 116 -48.35 -29.95 36.69
CA THR A 116 -48.94 -31.29 36.96
C THR A 116 -49.94 -31.66 35.82
N GLY A 117 -50.12 -32.95 35.52
CA GLY A 117 -51.46 -33.52 35.20
C GLY A 117 -51.76 -34.09 33.79
N GLY A 118 -51.92 -35.41 33.70
CA GLY A 118 -53.15 -36.05 33.16
C GLY A 118 -53.28 -36.42 31.67
N GLN A 119 -53.03 -37.69 31.37
CA GLN A 119 -53.74 -38.65 30.48
C GLN A 119 -54.93 -38.15 29.61
N ILE A 120 -54.93 -38.45 28.29
CA ILE A 120 -55.81 -39.39 27.54
C ILE A 120 -55.64 -39.22 26.01
N GLY A 121 -55.72 -40.31 25.24
CA GLY A 121 -55.84 -40.33 23.78
C GLY A 121 -54.92 -41.33 23.11
#